data_AF-A0A800LRP9-F1
#
_entry.id   AF-A0A800LRP9-F1
#
_cell.length_a   1.000
_cell.length_b   1.000
_cell.length_c   1.000
_cell.angle_alpha   90.00
_cell.angle_beta   90.00
_cell.angle_gamma   90.00
#
_symmetry.space_group_name_H-M   'P 1'
#
loop_
_entity.id
_entity.type
_entity.pdbx_description
1 polymer ?
#
loop_
_entity_poly.entity_id
_entity_poly.type
_entity_poly.pdbx_seq_one_letter_code
_entity_poly.pdbx_strand_id
1 'polypeptide(L)'
;MGIKHGVWAVGLLLVVSCGSETVESFDVPALEESIPEVLAPGFPGVVGEVECQEVNDSLTCTAEIAGEKVSLDVEGPNGDGEVAVSFAGTLIWGAEVAQQVKQQLDADLGLDHTVSCSPEVQIARADQEFACLVEEPAGRQYKFMAQLLDAEGSFRLSLVVDG
;
A
#
# COMPACT_ATOMS: atom_id res chain seq x y z
N MET A 1 -15.00 -2.51 -15.11
CA MET A 1 -15.69 -3.24 -14.02
C MET A 1 -15.23 -2.60 -12.72
N GLY A 2 -16.10 -1.85 -12.02
CA GLY A 2 -15.76 -1.23 -10.74
C GLY A 2 -15.84 -2.25 -9.62
N ILE A 3 -14.79 -2.35 -8.81
CA ILE A 3 -14.75 -3.24 -7.66
C ILE A 3 -15.52 -2.54 -6.55
N LYS A 4 -16.75 -2.98 -6.31
CA LYS A 4 -17.42 -2.69 -5.04
C LYS A 4 -16.59 -3.36 -3.96
N HIS A 5 -15.94 -2.60 -3.10
CA HIS A 5 -15.74 -2.79 -1.66
C HIS A 5 -14.70 -1.75 -1.25
N GLY A 6 -15.07 -0.79 -0.38
CA GLY A 6 -14.09 0.04 0.31
C GLY A 6 -13.25 -0.87 1.18
N VAL A 7 -12.12 -1.33 0.63
CA VAL A 7 -11.15 -2.14 1.34
C VAL A 7 -10.23 -1.18 2.06
N TRP A 8 -10.41 -1.11 3.37
CA TRP A 8 -9.46 -0.48 4.27
C TRP A 8 -8.28 -1.43 4.36
N ALA A 9 -7.06 -0.93 4.23
CA ALA A 9 -5.87 -1.72 4.52
C ALA A 9 -5.85 -1.97 6.04
N VAL A 10 -6.18 -3.19 6.45
CA VAL A 10 -6.13 -3.65 7.84
C VAL A 10 -4.96 -4.60 7.96
N GLY A 11 -3.86 -4.15 8.55
CA GLY A 11 -2.74 -5.00 8.92
C GLY A 11 -2.86 -5.41 10.40
N LEU A 12 -2.72 -6.71 10.69
CA LEU A 12 -2.71 -7.24 12.06
C LEU A 12 -1.26 -7.40 12.55
N LEU A 13 -0.94 -6.82 13.70
CA LEU A 13 0.30 -7.10 14.43
C LEU A 13 0.11 -8.24 15.42
N LEU A 14 0.92 -9.30 15.27
CA LEU A 14 1.02 -10.37 16.28
C LEU A 14 2.11 -10.01 17.30
N VAL A 15 1.72 -9.41 18.43
CA VAL A 15 2.62 -9.22 19.57
C VAL A 15 2.45 -10.40 20.51
N VAL A 16 3.28 -11.45 20.36
CA VAL A 16 3.22 -12.63 21.24
C VAL A 16 3.97 -12.33 22.55
N SER A 17 3.29 -11.72 23.52
CA SER A 17 3.77 -11.69 24.91
C SER A 17 3.44 -13.02 25.58
N CYS A 18 4.46 -13.84 25.83
CA CYS A 18 4.32 -15.05 26.64
C CYS A 18 4.44 -14.67 28.13
N GLY A 19 3.38 -14.08 28.69
CA GLY A 19 3.29 -13.68 30.09
C GLY A 19 1.82 -13.55 30.49
N SER A 20 1.40 -14.26 31.53
CA SER A 20 0.00 -14.33 31.99
C SER A 20 -0.44 -13.08 32.75
N GLU A 21 -0.32 -11.92 32.12
CA GLU A 21 -0.83 -10.64 32.59
C GLU A 21 -1.40 -9.90 31.37
N THR A 22 -2.67 -9.50 31.47
CA THR A 22 -3.35 -8.70 30.45
C THR A 22 -2.52 -7.46 30.18
N VAL A 23 -2.03 -7.31 28.95
CA VAL A 23 -1.21 -6.17 28.55
C VAL A 23 -2.15 -4.98 28.35
N GLU A 24 -2.24 -4.11 29.36
CA GLU A 24 -3.14 -2.92 29.34
C GLU A 24 -2.45 -1.65 28.79
N SER A 25 -1.21 -1.73 28.31
CA SER A 25 -0.42 -0.58 27.86
C SER A 25 0.31 -0.84 26.53
N PHE A 26 0.51 0.21 25.74
CA PHE A 26 1.27 0.13 24.49
C PHE A 26 2.79 0.06 24.76
N ASP A 27 3.47 -0.84 24.05
CA ASP A 27 4.93 -0.73 23.86
C ASP A 27 5.17 0.17 22.65
N VAL A 28 5.23 1.49 22.89
CA VAL A 28 5.30 2.49 21.81
C VAL A 28 6.52 2.29 20.89
N PRO A 29 7.76 2.09 21.40
CA PRO A 29 8.90 1.82 20.52
C PRO A 29 8.74 0.56 19.67
N ALA A 30 8.23 -0.54 20.26
CA ALA A 30 8.00 -1.76 19.50
C ALA A 30 6.91 -1.58 18.43
N LEU A 31 5.88 -0.79 18.75
CA LEU A 31 4.81 -0.47 17.80
C LEU A 31 5.34 0.36 16.63
N GLU A 32 6.07 1.46 16.90
CA GLU A 32 6.66 2.32 15.86
C GLU A 32 7.56 1.54 14.89
N GLU A 33 8.38 0.61 15.40
CA GLU A 33 9.24 -0.26 14.58
C GLU A 33 8.43 -1.22 13.69
N SER A 34 7.25 -1.64 14.15
CA SER A 34 6.43 -2.64 13.48
C SER A 34 5.47 -2.07 12.44
N ILE A 35 5.03 -0.82 12.61
CA ILE A 35 4.04 -0.14 11.75
C ILE A 35 4.39 -0.17 10.25
N PRO A 36 5.65 0.07 9.81
CA PRO A 36 6.00 0.06 8.39
C PRO A 36 5.64 -1.25 7.66
N GLU A 37 5.96 -2.40 8.27
CA GLU A 37 5.67 -3.71 7.67
C GLU A 37 4.18 -4.02 7.66
N VAL A 38 3.43 -3.49 8.63
CA VAL A 38 1.99 -3.70 8.77
C VAL A 38 1.21 -2.91 7.73
N LEU A 39 1.61 -1.66 7.52
CA LEU A 39 0.98 -0.76 6.57
C LEU A 39 1.36 -1.10 5.13
N ALA A 40 2.61 -1.48 4.87
CA ALA A 40 3.10 -1.82 3.54
C ALA A 40 3.88 -3.15 3.53
N PRO A 41 3.19 -4.31 3.67
CA PRO A 41 3.85 -5.62 3.71
C PRO A 41 4.74 -5.85 2.49
N GLY A 42 5.98 -6.28 2.73
CA GLY A 42 7.00 -6.50 1.71
C GLY A 42 7.64 -5.23 1.12
N PHE A 43 7.10 -4.05 1.42
CA PHE A 43 7.66 -2.74 1.02
C PHE A 43 7.66 -1.74 2.19
N PRO A 44 8.19 -2.09 3.37
CA PRO A 44 8.16 -1.22 4.55
C PRO A 44 8.87 0.11 4.33
N GLY A 45 9.86 0.14 3.42
CA GLY A 45 10.61 1.36 3.07
C GLY A 45 9.77 2.45 2.38
N VAL A 46 8.53 2.18 1.97
CA VAL A 46 7.59 3.22 1.50
C VAL A 46 6.96 3.99 2.68
N VAL A 47 6.97 3.40 3.87
CA VAL A 47 6.60 4.08 5.11
C VAL A 47 7.86 4.72 5.69
N GLY A 48 7.83 6.04 5.82
CA GLY A 48 8.87 6.82 6.49
C GLY A 48 8.79 6.71 8.00
N GLU A 49 9.36 7.71 8.69
CA GLU A 49 9.39 7.73 10.15
C GLU A 49 7.97 7.72 10.74
N VAL A 50 7.77 6.87 11.74
CA VAL A 50 6.53 6.73 12.48
C VAL A 50 6.72 7.40 13.84
N GLU A 51 5.80 8.30 14.18
CA GLU A 51 5.83 9.03 15.45
C GLU A 51 4.51 8.77 16.19
N CYS A 52 4.59 8.15 17.35
CA CYS A 52 3.46 7.83 18.21
C CYS A 52 3.53 8.61 19.54
N GLN A 53 2.39 9.13 19.97
CA GLN A 53 2.26 9.90 21.21
C GLN A 53 1.06 9.39 22.01
N GLU A 54 1.32 9.04 23.28
CA GLU A 54 0.27 8.73 24.24
C GLU A 54 -0.33 10.02 24.82
N VAL A 55 -1.64 10.16 24.71
CA VAL A 55 -2.42 11.29 25.23
C VAL A 55 -3.68 10.76 25.91
N ASN A 56 -3.81 10.97 27.22
CA ASN A 56 -4.99 10.56 28.01
C ASN A 56 -5.42 9.10 27.76
N ASP A 57 -4.47 8.16 27.88
CA ASP A 57 -4.69 6.71 27.66
C ASP A 57 -5.12 6.34 26.22
N SER A 58 -4.94 7.25 25.26
CA SER A 58 -5.11 7.00 23.82
C SER A 58 -3.79 7.18 23.10
N LEU A 59 -3.50 6.32 22.10
CA LEU A 59 -2.31 6.44 21.29
C LEU A 59 -2.67 7.10 19.95
N THR A 60 -1.99 8.19 19.62
CA THR A 60 -2.08 8.82 18.30
C THR A 60 -0.76 8.63 17.58
N CYS A 61 -0.79 8.03 16.39
CA CYS A 61 0.40 7.85 15.57
C CYS A 61 0.28 8.62 14.27
N THR A 62 1.41 9.08 13.75
CA THR A 62 1.53 9.62 12.39
C THR A 62 2.67 8.93 11.68
N ALA A 63 2.54 8.76 10.37
CA ALA A 63 3.59 8.23 9.52
C ALA A 63 3.67 9.02 8.22
N GLU A 64 4.80 8.97 7.54
CA GLU A 64 4.88 9.36 6.14
C GLU A 64 4.69 8.11 5.27
N ILE A 65 3.78 8.12 4.30
CA ILE A 65 3.61 7.02 3.35
C ILE A 65 3.75 7.59 1.94
N ALA A 66 4.69 7.06 1.16
CA ALA A 66 4.97 7.54 -0.20
C ALA A 66 5.18 9.07 -0.30
N GLY A 67 5.86 9.66 0.71
CA GLY A 67 6.15 11.09 0.76
C GLY A 67 5.03 11.96 1.35
N GLU A 68 3.97 11.36 1.90
CA GLU A 68 2.85 12.08 2.48
C GLU A 68 2.60 11.72 3.95
N LYS A 69 2.50 12.76 4.80
CA LYS A 69 2.17 12.59 6.22
C LYS A 69 0.68 12.23 6.39
N VAL A 70 0.42 11.09 7.02
CA VAL A 70 -0.90 10.58 7.34
C VAL A 70 -1.06 10.38 8.85
N SER A 71 -2.30 10.51 9.32
CA SER A 71 -2.68 10.07 10.67
C SER A 71 -3.03 8.60 10.63
N LEU A 72 -2.57 7.87 11.64
CA LEU A 72 -2.86 6.46 11.82
C LEU A 72 -3.92 6.29 12.90
N ASP A 73 -4.89 5.42 12.63
CA ASP A 73 -5.85 4.93 13.60
C ASP A 73 -5.26 3.67 14.26
N VAL A 74 -5.08 3.73 15.58
CA VAL A 74 -4.54 2.64 16.38
C VAL A 74 -5.60 2.14 17.35
N GLU A 75 -5.91 0.85 17.29
CA GLU A 75 -6.87 0.17 18.17
C GLU A 75 -6.18 -0.95 18.96
N GLY A 76 -6.40 -1.00 20.28
CA GLY A 76 -5.83 -2.02 21.17
C GLY A 76 -5.05 -1.40 22.35
N PRO A 77 -4.15 -2.16 22.99
CA PRO A 77 -4.02 -3.62 22.88
C PRO A 77 -5.34 -4.33 23.28
N ASN A 78 -5.74 -5.36 22.55
CA ASN A 78 -6.91 -6.18 22.92
C ASN A 78 -6.57 -7.17 24.05
N GLY A 79 -7.51 -8.02 24.46
CA GLY A 79 -7.30 -9.00 25.54
C GLY A 79 -6.17 -10.02 25.29
N ASP A 80 -5.75 -10.17 24.03
CA ASP A 80 -4.64 -11.02 23.60
C ASP A 80 -3.34 -10.21 23.35
N GLY A 81 -3.35 -8.90 23.61
CA GLY A 81 -2.23 -7.99 23.41
C GLY A 81 -2.04 -7.49 21.97
N GLU A 82 -3.01 -7.76 21.08
CA GLU A 82 -2.91 -7.36 19.67
C GLU A 82 -3.25 -5.89 19.46
N VAL A 83 -2.51 -5.25 18.56
CA VAL A 83 -2.73 -3.85 18.16
C VAL A 83 -3.05 -3.84 16.67
N ALA A 84 -4.16 -3.21 16.30
CA ALA A 84 -4.51 -2.95 14.91
C ALA A 84 -4.08 -1.54 14.55
N VAL A 85 -3.45 -1.39 13.38
CA VAL A 85 -3.06 -0.08 12.84
C VAL A 85 -3.63 0.05 11.45
N SER A 86 -4.28 1.19 11.19
CA SER A 86 -4.84 1.53 9.89
C SER A 86 -4.69 3.03 9.63
N PHE A 87 -5.06 3.48 8.44
CA PHE A 87 -5.10 4.91 8.13
C PHE A 87 -6.24 5.19 7.15
N ALA A 88 -6.68 6.44 7.10
CA ALA A 88 -7.71 6.90 6.18
C ALA A 88 -7.14 7.02 4.75
N GLY A 89 -7.05 5.90 4.05
CA GLY A 89 -6.64 5.83 2.66
C GLY A 89 -6.58 4.41 2.12
N THR A 90 -6.22 4.29 0.85
CA THR A 90 -6.02 3.01 0.17
C THR A 90 -4.62 3.01 -0.41
N LEU A 91 -3.90 1.91 -0.27
CA LEU A 91 -2.66 1.68 -0.99
C LEU A 91 -2.94 0.93 -2.27
N ILE A 92 -2.22 1.27 -3.33
CA ILE A 92 -2.23 0.54 -4.60
C ILE A 92 -0.83 0.02 -4.85
N TRP A 93 -0.72 -1.27 -5.13
CA TRP A 93 0.55 -1.92 -5.41
C TRP A 93 0.84 -1.87 -6.91
N GLY A 94 2.06 -1.51 -7.27
CA GLY A 94 2.54 -1.52 -8.66
C GLY A 94 2.41 -2.90 -9.30
N ALA A 95 2.50 -3.98 -8.52
CA ALA A 95 2.24 -5.34 -8.99
C ALA A 95 0.77 -5.57 -9.42
N GLU A 96 -0.19 -4.99 -8.70
CA GLU A 96 -1.61 -5.08 -9.07
C GLU A 96 -1.90 -4.26 -10.31
N VAL A 97 -1.32 -3.07 -10.42
CA VAL A 97 -1.40 -2.23 -11.62
C VAL A 97 -0.78 -2.95 -12.82
N ALA A 98 0.40 -3.54 -12.65
CA ALA A 98 1.06 -4.33 -13.69
C ALA A 98 0.18 -5.49 -14.17
N GLN A 99 -0.48 -6.20 -13.24
CA GLN A 99 -1.38 -7.29 -13.59
C GLN A 99 -2.61 -6.79 -14.36
N GLN A 100 -3.19 -5.65 -14.00
CA GLN A 100 -4.32 -5.06 -14.72
C GLN A 100 -3.92 -4.55 -16.12
N VAL A 101 -2.77 -3.87 -16.22
CA VAL A 101 -2.21 -3.42 -17.50
C VAL A 101 -1.95 -4.60 -18.43
N LYS A 102 -1.35 -5.69 -17.90
CA LYS A 102 -1.17 -6.94 -18.64
C LYS A 102 -2.49 -7.47 -19.18
N GLN A 103 -3.51 -7.62 -18.32
CA GLN A 103 -4.82 -8.15 -18.72
C GLN A 103 -5.46 -7.30 -19.83
N GLN A 104 -5.36 -5.98 -19.74
CA GLN A 104 -5.88 -5.08 -20.75
C GLN A 104 -5.14 -5.24 -22.09
N LEU A 105 -3.81 -5.18 -22.08
CA LEU A 105 -3.00 -5.28 -23.30
C LEU A 105 -3.09 -6.66 -23.97
N ASP A 106 -3.12 -7.72 -23.17
CA ASP A 106 -3.27 -9.09 -23.67
C ASP A 106 -4.63 -9.27 -24.35
N ALA A 107 -5.70 -8.69 -23.79
CA ALA A 107 -7.03 -8.72 -24.39
C ALA A 107 -7.12 -7.89 -25.67
N ASP A 108 -6.47 -6.73 -25.70
CA ASP A 108 -6.53 -5.80 -26.85
C ASP A 108 -5.64 -6.25 -28.02
N LEU A 109 -4.49 -6.87 -27.74
CA LEU A 109 -3.48 -7.20 -28.75
C LEU A 109 -3.35 -8.71 -29.03
N GLY A 110 -3.91 -9.57 -28.17
CA GLY A 110 -3.82 -11.02 -28.31
C GLY A 110 -2.41 -11.59 -28.11
N LEU A 111 -1.58 -10.91 -27.32
CA LEU A 111 -0.21 -11.31 -26.98
C LEU A 111 -0.08 -11.52 -25.47
N ASP A 112 0.87 -12.34 -25.04
CA ASP A 112 1.14 -12.60 -23.62
C ASP A 112 2.26 -11.69 -23.12
N HIS A 113 1.93 -10.48 -22.65
CA HIS A 113 2.95 -9.50 -22.24
C HIS A 113 3.47 -9.79 -20.83
N THR A 114 4.73 -9.47 -20.58
CA THR A 114 5.24 -9.31 -19.19
C THR A 114 5.20 -7.83 -18.84
N VAL A 115 4.66 -7.50 -17.66
CA VAL A 115 4.50 -6.11 -17.23
C VAL A 115 5.07 -5.95 -15.83
N SER A 116 5.85 -4.90 -15.62
CA SER A 116 6.25 -4.41 -14.30
C SER A 116 5.95 -2.92 -14.21
N CYS A 117 5.52 -2.44 -13.05
CA CYS A 117 5.21 -1.03 -12.83
C CYS A 117 5.88 -0.52 -11.56
N SER A 118 6.31 0.75 -11.57
CA SER A 118 6.85 1.47 -10.42
C SER A 118 6.09 2.78 -10.19
N PRO A 119 5.96 3.28 -8.95
CA PRO A 119 6.52 2.72 -7.70
C PRO A 119 5.87 1.39 -7.29
N GLU A 120 6.49 0.68 -6.35
CA GLU A 120 6.00 -0.63 -5.87
C GLU A 120 4.70 -0.52 -5.08
N VAL A 121 4.50 0.59 -4.36
CA VAL A 121 3.26 0.93 -3.67
C VAL A 121 3.15 2.46 -3.53
N GLN A 122 1.92 2.98 -3.60
CA GLN A 122 1.60 4.39 -3.32
C GLN A 122 0.16 4.55 -2.82
N ILE A 123 -0.15 5.72 -2.24
CA ILE A 123 -1.51 6.05 -1.77
C ILE A 123 -2.43 6.34 -2.95
N ALA A 124 -3.49 5.55 -3.12
CA ALA A 124 -4.48 5.68 -4.19
C ALA A 124 -5.05 7.11 -4.30
N ARG A 125 -4.62 7.86 -5.31
CA ARG A 125 -5.10 9.22 -5.60
C ARG A 125 -5.20 9.45 -7.09
N ALA A 126 -6.20 10.25 -7.46
CA ALA A 126 -6.32 10.73 -8.83
C ALA A 126 -5.02 11.43 -9.28
N ASP A 127 -4.69 11.24 -10.54
CA ASP A 127 -3.51 11.80 -11.22
C ASP A 127 -2.16 11.25 -10.75
N GLN A 128 -2.10 10.36 -9.76
CA GLN A 128 -0.87 9.61 -9.49
C GLN A 128 -0.56 8.63 -10.62
N GLU A 129 0.72 8.35 -10.80
CA GLU A 129 1.21 7.65 -11.98
C GLU A 129 2.05 6.43 -11.59
N PHE A 130 1.86 5.35 -12.33
CA PHE A 130 2.79 4.24 -12.36
C PHE A 130 3.46 4.16 -13.73
N ALA A 131 4.79 4.19 -13.75
CA ALA A 131 5.57 3.92 -14.93
C ALA A 131 5.66 2.41 -15.14
N CYS A 132 5.11 1.93 -16.25
CA CYS A 132 5.04 0.52 -16.57
C CYS A 132 5.97 0.17 -17.74
N LEU A 133 6.81 -0.84 -17.54
CA LEU A 133 7.59 -1.48 -18.59
C LEU A 133 6.83 -2.71 -19.06
N VAL A 134 6.49 -2.73 -20.35
CA VAL A 134 5.78 -3.83 -21.01
C VAL A 134 6.74 -4.51 -21.97
N GLU A 135 6.93 -5.82 -21.81
CA GLU A 135 7.73 -6.66 -22.69
C GLU A 135 6.82 -7.63 -23.45
N GLU A 136 6.88 -7.57 -24.78
CA GLU A 136 6.24 -8.57 -25.64
C GLU A 136 7.01 -9.91 -25.61
N PRO A 137 6.37 -11.04 -25.98
CA PRO A 137 7.06 -12.33 -26.13
C PRO A 137 8.29 -12.31 -27.07
N ALA A 138 8.31 -11.39 -28.03
CA ALA A 138 9.43 -11.19 -28.94
C ALA A 138 10.62 -10.44 -28.31
N GLY A 139 10.51 -10.02 -27.03
CA GLY A 139 11.51 -9.26 -26.29
C GLY A 139 11.50 -7.75 -26.55
N ARG A 140 10.50 -7.23 -27.30
CA ARG A 140 10.35 -5.79 -27.52
C ARG A 140 9.75 -5.15 -26.28
N GLN A 141 10.35 -4.05 -25.85
CA GLN A 141 9.92 -3.31 -24.67
C GLN A 141 9.28 -1.97 -25.03
N TYR A 142 8.22 -1.62 -24.30
CA TYR A 142 7.50 -0.36 -24.42
C TYR A 142 7.27 0.22 -23.05
N LYS A 143 7.35 1.55 -22.96
CA LYS A 143 7.03 2.28 -21.73
C LYS A 143 5.59 2.75 -21.82
N PHE A 144 4.81 2.46 -20.79
CA PHE A 144 3.47 2.99 -20.61
C PHE A 144 3.41 3.77 -19.31
N MET A 145 2.48 4.72 -19.26
CA MET A 145 2.08 5.41 -18.05
C MET A 145 0.68 4.97 -17.68
N ALA A 146 0.50 4.41 -16.48
CA ALA A 146 -0.80 4.12 -15.90
C ALA A 146 -1.13 5.23 -14.88
N GLN A 147 -2.00 6.16 -15.29
CA GLN A 147 -2.46 7.26 -14.44
C GLN A 147 -3.72 6.85 -13.70
N LEU A 148 -3.70 6.88 -12.37
CA LEU A 148 -4.87 6.62 -11.53
C LEU A 148 -5.95 7.68 -11.76
N LEU A 149 -7.19 7.23 -11.89
CA LEU A 149 -8.37 8.08 -12.08
C LEU A 149 -9.12 8.35 -10.78
N ASP A 150 -9.00 7.43 -9.82
CA ASP A 150 -9.68 7.46 -8.54
C ASP A 150 -8.92 6.66 -7.47
N ALA A 151 -9.41 6.71 -6.23
CA ALA A 151 -8.88 5.95 -5.11
C ALA A 151 -9.29 4.46 -5.14
N GLU A 152 -10.15 4.04 -6.08
CA GLU A 152 -10.56 2.64 -6.25
C GLU A 152 -9.57 1.86 -7.14
N GLY A 153 -8.56 2.54 -7.71
CA GLY A 153 -7.50 1.93 -8.51
C GLY A 153 -7.82 1.87 -10.00
N SER A 154 -8.87 2.55 -10.47
CA SER A 154 -9.10 2.71 -11.91
C SER A 154 -7.94 3.50 -12.52
N PHE A 155 -7.50 3.15 -13.73
CA PHE A 155 -6.42 3.89 -14.40
C PHE A 155 -6.71 4.16 -15.89
N ARG A 156 -6.04 5.19 -16.41
CA ARG A 156 -5.88 5.43 -17.84
C ARG A 156 -4.47 5.02 -18.25
N LEU A 157 -4.37 4.20 -19.28
CA LEU A 157 -3.10 3.76 -19.86
C LEU A 157 -2.72 4.63 -21.06
N SER A 158 -1.48 5.12 -21.10
CA SER A 158 -0.93 5.91 -22.22
C SER A 158 0.44 5.39 -22.62
N LEU A 159 0.70 5.24 -23.92
CA LEU A 159 2.03 4.88 -24.43
C LEU A 159 2.96 6.10 -24.30
N VAL A 160 4.15 5.89 -23.75
CA VAL A 160 5.21 6.90 -23.70
C VAL A 160 6.04 6.80 -24.98
N VAL A 161 6.02 7.85 -25.79
CA VAL A 161 6.80 7.95 -27.03
C VAL A 161 8.02 8.82 -26.74
N ASP A 162 9.20 8.20 -26.70
CA ASP A 162 10.47 8.94 -26.63
C ASP A 162 10.62 9.73 -27.95
N GLY A 163 10.71 11.06 -27.85
CA GLY A 163 10.72 11.99 -29.00
C GLY A 163 12.09 12.22 -29.63
#